data_AF-A0A535EB98-F1
#
_entry.id   AF-A0A535EB98-F1
#
_cell.length_a   1.000
_cell.length_b   1.000
_cell.length_c   1.000
_cell.angle_alpha   90.00
_cell.angle_beta   90.00
_cell.angle_gamma   90.00
#
_symmetry.space_group_name_H-M   'P 1'
#
loop_
_entity.id
_entity.type
_entity.pdbx_description
1 polymer ?
#
loop_
_entity_poly.entity_id
_entity_poly.type
_entity_poly.pdbx_seq_one_letter_code
_entity_poly.pdbx_strand_id
1 'polypeptide(L)'
;MVAAPEGVEPEPLDGLHWPVSVTITGMAIRPLRLGHVGIAVRDMDRMVEFYRAVLGMRVSDRMTYPEGAPQTEGTWLRCNADHHVLALFEVPATGPDGAAAGPHGLHHLAFELGSFEELRGAARFVAERHGPLRAVRQGGPGCQLRVYFPDPEGNLVELYWALDQVGWDGRSRPYPPIEDVDLETFDVAAFLAWKAAGPDNPKA
;
A
#
# COMPACT_ATOMS: atom_id res chain seq x y z
N MET A 1 -32.42 -3.36 -9.31
CA MET A 1 -32.17 -1.92 -9.09
C MET A 1 -32.32 -1.63 -7.61
N VAL A 2 -31.24 -1.25 -6.93
CA VAL A 2 -31.28 -0.84 -5.51
C VAL A 2 -31.33 0.68 -5.48
N ALA A 3 -32.29 1.25 -4.77
CA ALA A 3 -32.51 2.70 -4.71
C ALA A 3 -31.38 3.41 -3.94
N ALA A 4 -31.02 4.62 -4.37
CA ALA A 4 -30.03 5.46 -3.71
C ALA A 4 -30.63 6.15 -2.46
N PRO A 5 -29.86 6.36 -1.38
CA PRO A 5 -30.32 7.10 -0.20
C PRO A 5 -30.28 8.62 -0.42
N GLU A 6 -31.19 9.34 0.25
CA GLU A 6 -31.42 10.79 0.10
C GLU A 6 -30.27 11.67 0.65
N GLY A 7 -29.92 12.75 -0.06
CA GLY A 7 -29.28 13.94 0.53
C GLY A 7 -27.88 14.35 0.06
N VAL A 8 -27.56 14.39 -1.24
CA VAL A 8 -26.27 14.95 -1.73
C VAL A 8 -26.47 15.76 -3.02
N GLU A 9 -26.05 17.04 -3.03
CA GLU A 9 -25.84 17.79 -4.28
C GLU A 9 -24.42 18.40 -4.34
N PRO A 10 -23.56 17.94 -5.27
CA PRO A 10 -22.33 18.63 -5.68
C PRO A 10 -22.54 19.47 -6.97
N GLU A 11 -21.54 20.26 -7.41
CA GLU A 11 -21.47 20.97 -8.73
C GLU A 11 -20.30 20.40 -9.63
N PRO A 12 -20.50 20.07 -10.93
CA PRO A 12 -19.83 18.94 -11.60
C PRO A 12 -18.67 19.32 -12.52
N LEU A 13 -17.81 18.33 -12.81
CA LEU A 13 -17.12 18.25 -14.11
C LEU A 13 -18.06 17.55 -15.11
N ASP A 14 -18.42 18.25 -16.19
CA ASP A 14 -19.24 17.76 -17.30
C ASP A 14 -20.61 17.14 -16.92
N GLY A 15 -21.23 17.60 -15.84
CA GLY A 15 -22.57 17.16 -15.43
C GLY A 15 -22.63 15.79 -14.75
N LEU A 16 -21.50 15.14 -14.44
CA LEU A 16 -21.51 13.85 -13.74
C LEU A 16 -21.22 14.04 -12.24
N HIS A 17 -22.28 13.98 -11.44
CA HIS A 17 -22.22 13.94 -9.99
C HIS A 17 -22.11 12.52 -9.49
N TRP A 18 -20.88 12.08 -9.21
CA TRP A 18 -20.67 10.89 -8.40
C TRP A 18 -20.30 11.27 -6.97
N PRO A 19 -20.82 10.60 -5.94
CA PRO A 19 -20.31 10.77 -4.58
C PRO A 19 -18.81 10.47 -4.56
N VAL A 20 -18.02 11.43 -4.07
CA VAL A 20 -16.55 11.33 -3.97
C VAL A 20 -16.13 10.26 -2.97
N SER A 21 -17.04 9.83 -2.08
CA SER A 21 -16.86 8.73 -1.14
C SER A 21 -18.20 8.03 -0.86
N VAL A 22 -18.17 6.70 -0.75
CA VAL A 22 -19.31 5.88 -0.34
C VAL A 22 -18.86 5.03 0.84
N THR A 23 -19.47 5.23 2.01
CA THR A 23 -19.25 4.36 3.16
C THR A 23 -20.26 3.22 3.15
N ILE A 24 -19.77 1.99 2.98
CA ILE A 24 -20.60 0.79 3.14
C ILE A 24 -20.76 0.52 4.64
N THR A 25 -21.98 0.64 5.15
CA THR A 25 -22.31 0.36 6.56
C THR A 25 -22.58 -1.12 6.79
N GLY A 26 -22.49 -1.57 8.04
CA GLY A 26 -22.77 -2.97 8.43
C GLY A 26 -21.65 -3.98 8.13
N MET A 27 -20.55 -3.55 7.51
CA MET A 27 -19.37 -4.38 7.27
C MET A 27 -18.30 -4.17 8.35
N ALA A 28 -17.61 -5.25 8.71
CA ALA A 28 -16.54 -5.21 9.72
C ALA A 28 -15.28 -4.47 9.23
N ILE A 29 -15.02 -4.50 7.92
CA ILE A 29 -13.89 -3.82 7.27
C ILE A 29 -14.47 -2.93 6.18
N ARG A 30 -14.02 -1.67 6.14
CA ARG A 30 -14.56 -0.64 5.23
C ARG A 30 -13.43 0.10 4.53
N PRO A 31 -12.86 -0.47 3.46
CA PRO A 31 -11.89 0.23 2.62
C PRO A 31 -12.43 1.57 2.08
N LEU A 32 -11.60 2.60 2.09
CA LEU A 32 -11.89 3.87 1.44
C LEU A 32 -11.73 3.78 -0.07
N ARG A 33 -10.70 3.06 -0.53
CA ARG A 33 -10.35 2.89 -1.95
C ARG A 33 -9.35 1.76 -2.14
N LEU A 34 -9.17 1.34 -3.40
CA LEU A 34 -7.93 0.71 -3.83
C LEU A 34 -6.83 1.79 -3.84
N GLY A 35 -5.80 1.57 -3.03
CA GLY A 35 -4.70 2.50 -2.84
C GLY A 35 -3.59 2.31 -3.87
N HIS A 36 -2.96 1.13 -3.82
CA HIS A 36 -1.88 0.76 -4.73
C HIS A 36 -1.97 -0.71 -5.15
N VAL A 37 -1.27 -1.01 -6.24
CA VAL A 37 -1.08 -2.38 -6.72
C VAL A 37 0.40 -2.70 -6.70
N GLY A 38 0.75 -3.84 -6.12
CA GLY A 38 2.08 -4.43 -6.22
C GLY A 38 2.14 -5.40 -7.40
N ILE A 39 3.20 -5.34 -8.21
CA ILE A 39 3.46 -6.35 -9.25
C ILE A 39 4.89 -6.87 -9.19
N ALA A 40 5.04 -8.18 -9.40
CA ALA A 40 6.32 -8.86 -9.54
C ALA A 40 6.81 -8.75 -10.99
N VAL A 41 8.05 -8.29 -11.18
CA VAL A 41 8.66 -8.00 -12.47
C VAL A 41 10.02 -8.71 -12.61
N ARG A 42 10.51 -8.85 -13.84
CA ARG A 42 11.83 -9.46 -14.14
C ARG A 42 12.94 -8.47 -14.43
N ASP A 43 12.55 -7.32 -14.95
CA ASP A 43 13.45 -6.31 -15.50
C ASP A 43 12.93 -4.98 -14.98
N MET A 44 13.47 -4.56 -13.83
CA MET A 44 13.02 -3.36 -13.13
C MET A 44 13.15 -2.13 -14.03
N ASP A 45 14.30 -1.96 -14.69
CA ASP A 45 14.59 -0.77 -15.50
C ASP A 45 13.63 -0.63 -16.68
N ARG A 46 13.36 -1.72 -17.40
CA ARG A 46 12.38 -1.70 -18.49
C ARG A 46 10.97 -1.35 -18.01
N MET A 47 10.57 -1.88 -16.85
CA MET A 47 9.25 -1.61 -16.29
C MET A 47 9.11 -0.17 -15.81
N VAL A 48 10.11 0.34 -15.10
CA VAL A 48 10.15 1.75 -14.67
C VAL A 48 10.12 2.68 -15.87
N GLU A 49 10.92 2.42 -16.91
CA GLU A 49 10.93 3.25 -18.13
C GLU A 49 9.56 3.25 -18.82
N PHE A 50 8.92 2.08 -18.95
CA PHE A 50 7.58 2.00 -19.53
C PHE A 50 6.57 2.87 -18.78
N TYR A 51 6.47 2.73 -17.45
CA TYR A 51 5.49 3.50 -16.67
C TYR A 51 5.79 5.00 -16.64
N ARG A 52 7.07 5.40 -16.69
CA ARG A 52 7.47 6.80 -16.77
C ARG A 52 7.18 7.40 -18.14
N ALA A 53 7.61 6.73 -19.21
CA ALA A 53 7.51 7.26 -20.57
C ALA A 53 6.07 7.21 -21.12
N VAL A 54 5.33 6.16 -20.81
CA VAL A 54 3.98 5.94 -21.38
C VAL A 54 2.89 6.55 -20.50
N LEU A 55 2.99 6.44 -19.18
CA LEU A 55 1.96 6.93 -18.25
C LEU A 55 2.37 8.19 -17.48
N GLY A 56 3.59 8.71 -17.67
CA GLY A 56 4.05 9.92 -16.99
C GLY A 56 4.27 9.76 -15.48
N MET A 57 4.33 8.52 -14.98
CA MET A 57 4.53 8.26 -13.55
C MET A 57 5.89 8.77 -13.07
N ARG A 58 5.99 9.06 -11.77
CA ARG A 58 7.24 9.48 -11.12
C ARG A 58 7.65 8.44 -10.09
N VAL A 59 8.95 8.17 -10.02
CA VAL A 59 9.52 7.35 -8.94
C VAL A 59 9.48 8.17 -7.65
N SER A 60 9.00 7.55 -6.57
CA SER A 60 9.01 8.12 -5.24
C SER A 60 10.20 7.58 -4.45
N ASP A 61 10.38 6.26 -4.44
CA ASP A 61 11.49 5.59 -3.75
C ASP A 61 11.96 4.35 -4.51
N ARG A 62 13.18 3.92 -4.20
CA ARG A 62 13.77 2.62 -4.57
C ARG A 62 14.38 1.97 -3.33
N MET A 63 14.34 0.65 -3.27
CA MET A 63 14.91 -0.13 -2.17
C MET A 63 15.55 -1.41 -2.69
N THR A 64 16.78 -1.68 -2.31
CA THR A 64 17.43 -2.97 -2.55
C THR A 64 17.17 -3.91 -1.38
N TYR A 65 16.90 -5.17 -1.68
CA TYR A 65 16.70 -6.20 -0.67
C TYR A 65 18.02 -6.92 -0.35
N PRO A 66 18.17 -7.47 0.88
CA PRO A 66 19.32 -8.29 1.23
C PRO A 66 19.46 -9.52 0.33
N GLU A 67 20.69 -10.01 0.18
CA GLU A 67 20.96 -11.24 -0.56
C GLU A 67 20.17 -12.43 0.02
N GLY A 68 19.59 -13.24 -0.86
CA GLY A 68 18.73 -14.38 -0.50
C GLY A 68 17.27 -14.02 -0.22
N ALA A 69 16.89 -12.74 -0.25
CA ALA A 69 15.49 -12.35 -0.19
C ALA A 69 14.72 -12.80 -1.47
N PRO A 70 13.38 -12.97 -1.39
CA PRO A 70 12.58 -13.35 -2.56
C PRO A 70 12.58 -12.29 -3.66
N GLN A 71 12.84 -11.03 -3.30
CA GLN A 71 12.98 -9.89 -4.20
C GLN A 71 14.43 -9.39 -4.19
N THR A 72 14.87 -8.78 -5.29
CA THR A 72 16.18 -8.11 -5.40
C THR A 72 16.05 -6.60 -5.24
N GLU A 73 15.01 -6.01 -5.84
CA GLU A 73 14.74 -4.58 -5.83
C GLU A 73 13.24 -4.30 -5.72
N GLY A 74 12.89 -3.22 -5.02
CA GLY A 74 11.58 -2.59 -5.07
C GLY A 74 11.68 -1.17 -5.64
N THR A 75 10.72 -0.78 -6.49
CA THR A 75 10.55 0.61 -6.96
C THR A 75 9.10 1.05 -6.82
N TRP A 76 8.88 2.21 -6.21
CA TRP A 76 7.56 2.77 -5.94
C TRP A 76 7.28 3.96 -6.86
N LEU A 77 6.17 3.91 -7.59
CA LEU A 77 5.77 4.93 -8.57
C LEU A 77 4.42 5.56 -8.22
N ARG A 78 4.31 6.86 -8.49
CA ARG A 78 3.10 7.66 -8.29
C ARG A 78 2.65 8.38 -9.56
N CYS A 79 1.35 8.65 -9.66
CA CYS A 79 0.76 9.56 -10.64
C CYS A 79 -0.12 10.64 -9.99
N ASN A 80 -0.19 10.66 -8.65
CA ASN A 80 -0.92 11.63 -7.84
C ASN A 80 -0.06 12.00 -6.61
N ALA A 81 -0.69 12.58 -5.58
CA ALA A 81 0.00 12.96 -4.35
C ALA A 81 0.35 11.76 -3.46
N ASP A 82 -0.27 10.59 -3.63
CA ASP A 82 0.12 9.41 -2.86
C ASP A 82 1.59 9.08 -3.10
N HIS A 83 2.28 8.60 -2.07
CA HIS A 83 3.65 8.13 -2.23
C HIS A 83 3.78 7.10 -3.36
N HIS A 84 2.77 6.26 -3.54
CA HIS A 84 2.70 5.38 -4.69
C HIS A 84 1.27 4.95 -4.98
N VAL A 85 1.04 4.64 -6.24
CA VAL A 85 -0.12 3.88 -6.72
C VAL A 85 0.30 2.54 -7.32
N LEU A 86 1.60 2.39 -7.60
CA LEU A 86 2.20 1.19 -8.18
C LEU A 86 3.51 0.87 -7.46
N ALA A 87 3.66 -0.37 -7.00
CA ALA A 87 4.91 -0.89 -6.45
C ALA A 87 5.41 -2.04 -7.34
N LEU A 88 6.63 -1.91 -7.84
CA LEU A 88 7.30 -2.92 -8.64
C LEU A 88 8.26 -3.69 -7.74
N PHE A 89 8.23 -5.01 -7.81
CA PHE A 89 9.14 -5.89 -7.08
C PHE A 89 9.87 -6.79 -8.07
N GLU A 90 11.17 -6.59 -8.23
CA GLU A 90 11.97 -7.47 -9.07
C GLU A 90 12.16 -8.81 -8.36
N VAL A 91 11.75 -9.87 -9.05
CA VAL A 91 11.94 -11.25 -8.62
C VAL A 91 12.93 -11.93 -9.57
N PRO A 92 13.95 -12.64 -9.05
CA PRO A 92 14.87 -13.42 -9.88
C PRO A 92 14.11 -14.40 -10.78
N ALA A 93 14.72 -14.86 -11.87
CA ALA A 93 14.11 -15.94 -12.68
C ALA A 93 14.09 -17.29 -11.93
N THR A 94 15.03 -17.48 -11.01
CA THR A 94 15.22 -18.69 -10.22
C THR A 94 15.37 -18.31 -8.75
N GLY A 95 14.61 -18.97 -7.88
CA GLY A 95 14.73 -18.81 -6.43
C GLY A 95 16.06 -19.36 -5.88
N PRO A 96 16.34 -19.15 -4.58
CA PRO A 96 17.59 -19.57 -3.93
C PRO A 96 17.87 -21.07 -4.07
N ASP A 97 16.82 -21.89 -4.11
CA ASP A 97 16.90 -23.35 -4.23
C ASP A 97 16.98 -23.84 -5.69
N GLY A 98 17.14 -22.93 -6.65
CA GLY A 98 17.15 -23.25 -8.09
C GLY A 98 15.78 -23.54 -8.69
N ALA A 99 14.71 -23.52 -7.89
CA ALA A 99 13.33 -23.60 -8.37
C ALA A 99 12.97 -22.35 -9.19
N ALA A 100 12.02 -22.47 -10.12
CA ALA A 100 11.45 -21.30 -10.78
C ALA A 100 10.92 -20.33 -9.71
N ALA A 101 11.29 -19.05 -9.83
CA ALA A 101 10.72 -18.05 -8.93
C ALA A 101 9.20 -17.95 -9.14
N GLY A 102 8.50 -17.41 -8.14
CA GLY A 102 7.05 -17.26 -8.16
C GLY A 102 6.53 -16.54 -9.42
N PRO A 103 5.24 -16.66 -9.72
CA PRO A 103 4.66 -16.13 -10.95
C PRO A 103 4.90 -14.62 -11.10
N HIS A 104 5.21 -14.20 -12.32
CA HIS A 104 5.21 -12.78 -12.68
C HIS A 104 3.77 -12.27 -12.77
N GLY A 105 3.55 -11.00 -12.43
CA GLY A 105 2.21 -10.42 -12.42
C GLY A 105 1.86 -9.87 -11.04
N LEU A 106 0.64 -10.11 -10.58
CA LEU A 106 0.13 -9.53 -9.32
C LEU A 106 0.98 -9.99 -8.12
N HIS A 107 1.53 -9.03 -7.37
CA HIS A 107 2.14 -9.29 -6.07
C HIS A 107 1.12 -9.06 -4.95
N HIS A 108 0.39 -7.94 -4.95
CA HIS A 108 -0.66 -7.67 -3.96
C HIS A 108 -1.63 -6.58 -4.44
N LEU A 109 -2.83 -6.58 -3.86
CA LEU A 109 -3.80 -5.49 -3.94
C LEU A 109 -3.86 -4.78 -2.59
N ALA A 110 -3.76 -3.46 -2.56
CA ALA A 110 -3.73 -2.71 -1.31
C ALA A 110 -4.91 -1.75 -1.16
N PHE A 111 -5.58 -1.82 -0.02
CA PHE A 111 -6.76 -1.02 0.29
C PHE A 111 -6.52 -0.12 1.50
N GLU A 112 -6.87 1.15 1.36
CA GLU A 112 -6.69 2.14 2.42
C GLU A 112 -7.84 2.09 3.43
N LEU A 113 -7.51 2.18 4.72
CA LEU A 113 -8.46 2.35 5.82
C LEU A 113 -8.36 3.75 6.41
N GLY A 114 -9.43 4.24 7.02
CA GLY A 114 -9.54 5.63 7.46
C GLY A 114 -8.82 5.93 8.77
N SER A 115 -8.58 4.94 9.62
CA SER A 115 -7.88 5.13 10.89
C SER A 115 -7.06 3.91 11.31
N PHE A 116 -6.18 4.13 12.30
CA PHE A 116 -5.45 3.08 12.98
C PHE A 116 -6.39 2.03 13.61
N GLU A 117 -7.47 2.48 14.25
CA GLU A 117 -8.46 1.60 14.89
C GLU A 117 -9.18 0.73 13.87
N GLU A 118 -9.46 1.26 12.68
CA GLU A 118 -10.02 0.45 11.58
C GLU A 118 -9.02 -0.60 11.12
N LEU A 119 -7.72 -0.26 10.98
CA LEU A 119 -6.68 -1.23 10.64
C LEU A 119 -6.51 -2.32 11.71
N ARG A 120 -6.46 -1.94 12.99
CA ARG A 120 -6.38 -2.87 14.12
C ARG A 120 -7.62 -3.76 14.20
N GLY A 121 -8.82 -3.19 14.04
CA GLY A 121 -10.07 -3.94 14.03
C GLY A 121 -10.14 -4.92 12.86
N ALA A 122 -9.69 -4.49 11.68
CA ALA A 122 -9.61 -5.35 10.49
C ALA A 122 -8.64 -6.52 10.69
N ALA A 123 -7.46 -6.27 11.26
CA ALA A 123 -6.48 -7.30 11.57
C ALA A 123 -7.06 -8.38 12.49
N ARG A 124 -7.73 -7.97 13.59
CA ARG A 124 -8.43 -8.90 14.50
C ARG A 124 -9.52 -9.69 13.78
N PHE A 125 -10.39 -9.00 13.03
CA PHE A 125 -11.49 -9.64 12.33
C PHE A 125 -10.99 -10.72 11.35
N VAL A 126 -9.96 -10.42 10.55
CA VAL A 126 -9.36 -11.38 9.62
C VAL A 126 -8.75 -12.55 10.39
N ALA A 127 -7.93 -12.28 11.41
CA ALA A 127 -7.29 -13.31 12.22
C ALA A 127 -8.31 -14.28 12.85
N GLU A 128 -9.42 -13.76 13.37
CA GLU A 128 -10.44 -14.54 14.05
C GLU A 128 -11.37 -15.30 13.10
N ARG A 129 -11.69 -14.74 11.92
CA ARG A 129 -12.75 -15.27 11.04
C ARG A 129 -12.22 -15.91 9.76
N HIS A 130 -11.01 -15.57 9.33
CA HIS A 130 -10.46 -15.93 8.02
C HIS A 130 -9.08 -16.57 8.09
N GLY A 131 -8.47 -16.64 9.29
CA GLY A 131 -7.21 -17.32 9.53
C GLY A 131 -6.03 -16.35 9.72
N PRO A 132 -4.81 -16.90 9.92
CA PRO A 132 -3.68 -16.10 10.34
C PRO A 132 -3.27 -15.07 9.29
N LEU A 133 -2.89 -13.89 9.77
CA LEU A 133 -2.24 -12.85 8.98
C LEU A 133 -0.88 -13.36 8.50
N ARG A 134 -0.47 -12.94 7.30
CA ARG A 134 0.87 -13.22 6.76
C ARG A 134 1.93 -12.35 7.42
N ALA A 135 1.62 -11.08 7.64
CA ALA A 135 2.49 -10.12 8.29
C ALA A 135 1.71 -8.88 8.71
N VAL A 136 2.26 -8.16 9.69
CA VAL A 136 1.81 -6.84 10.12
C VAL A 136 3.06 -5.98 10.23
N ARG A 137 3.16 -4.90 9.46
CA ARG A 137 4.43 -4.18 9.26
C ARG A 137 4.31 -2.67 9.35
N GLN A 138 5.41 -2.04 9.76
CA GLN A 138 5.65 -0.60 9.63
C GLN A 138 6.92 -0.32 8.82
N GLY A 139 7.25 0.97 8.64
CA GLY A 139 8.48 1.42 7.99
C GLY A 139 8.52 1.15 6.48
N GLY A 140 9.68 1.26 5.86
CA GLY A 140 9.84 1.16 4.41
C GLY A 140 9.19 2.29 3.60
N PRO A 141 9.31 2.24 2.26
CA PRO A 141 8.82 3.28 1.36
C PRO A 141 7.35 3.65 1.59
N GLY A 142 7.07 4.95 1.72
CA GLY A 142 5.74 5.49 2.02
C GLY A 142 5.29 5.41 3.47
N CYS A 143 6.04 4.74 4.36
CA CYS A 143 5.87 4.78 5.82
C CYS A 143 4.46 4.49 6.34
N GLN A 144 3.70 3.65 5.64
CA GLN A 144 2.35 3.21 6.02
C GLN A 144 2.40 2.05 7.02
N LEU A 145 1.41 1.96 7.91
CA LEU A 145 1.14 0.71 8.63
C LEU A 145 0.32 -0.20 7.73
N ARG A 146 0.63 -1.50 7.74
CA ARG A 146 0.05 -2.44 6.79
C ARG A 146 -0.09 -3.86 7.34
N VAL A 147 -1.16 -4.52 6.93
CA VAL A 147 -1.52 -5.89 7.30
C VAL A 147 -1.72 -6.71 6.04
N TYR A 148 -1.13 -7.90 6.00
CA TYR A 148 -1.18 -8.79 4.84
C TYR A 148 -1.92 -10.08 5.16
N PHE A 149 -2.80 -10.52 4.26
CA PHE A 149 -3.47 -11.83 4.34
C PHE A 149 -3.90 -12.30 2.93
N PRO A 150 -4.05 -13.61 2.70
CA PRO A 150 -4.55 -14.11 1.43
C PRO A 150 -6.08 -13.95 1.34
N ASP A 151 -6.59 -13.68 0.15
CA ASP A 151 -7.99 -13.92 -0.18
C ASP A 151 -8.27 -15.43 -0.36
N PRO A 152 -9.53 -15.86 -0.60
CA PRO A 152 -9.87 -17.27 -0.77
C PRO A 152 -9.14 -18.00 -1.92
N GLU A 153 -8.64 -17.28 -2.91
CA GLU A 153 -7.90 -17.81 -4.06
C GLU A 153 -6.38 -17.65 -3.89
N GLY A 154 -5.94 -17.13 -2.75
CA GLY A 154 -4.53 -16.95 -2.42
C GLY A 154 -3.90 -15.65 -2.92
N ASN A 155 -4.68 -14.71 -3.49
CA ASN A 155 -4.16 -13.38 -3.83
C ASN A 155 -3.80 -12.64 -2.54
N LEU A 156 -2.64 -11.99 -2.51
CA LEU A 156 -2.22 -11.24 -1.34
C LEU A 156 -2.97 -9.91 -1.27
N VAL A 157 -3.70 -9.72 -0.18
CA VAL A 157 -4.38 -8.46 0.15
C VAL A 157 -3.56 -7.73 1.21
N GLU A 158 -3.35 -6.43 0.97
CA GLU A 158 -2.83 -5.48 1.94
C GLU A 158 -3.96 -4.56 2.40
N LEU A 159 -4.16 -4.44 3.72
CA LEU A 159 -4.91 -3.33 4.31
C LEU A 159 -3.89 -2.39 4.93
N TYR A 160 -4.00 -1.10 4.65
CA TYR A 160 -3.03 -0.12 5.14
C TYR A 160 -3.67 1.15 5.66
N TRP A 161 -2.88 1.91 6.42
CA TRP A 161 -3.24 3.23 6.91
C TRP A 161 -2.02 4.16 6.96
N ALA A 162 -2.26 5.45 6.76
CA ALA A 162 -1.28 6.54 6.86
C ALA A 162 -0.10 6.44 5.87
N LEU A 163 -0.41 6.16 4.60
CA LEU A 163 0.56 6.29 3.51
C LEU A 163 0.98 7.75 3.34
N ASP A 164 2.30 7.98 3.22
CA ASP A 164 2.83 9.32 2.97
C ASP A 164 2.30 9.91 1.66
N GLN A 165 2.22 11.24 1.63
CA GLN A 165 1.94 12.01 0.43
C GLN A 165 3.23 12.71 -0.01
N VAL A 166 3.50 12.75 -1.30
CA VAL A 166 4.64 13.44 -1.90
C VAL A 166 4.18 14.79 -2.44
N GLY A 167 4.73 15.85 -1.87
CA GLY A 167 4.41 17.24 -2.21
C GLY A 167 4.99 17.72 -3.55
N TRP A 168 4.85 19.02 -3.79
CA TRP A 168 5.30 19.70 -5.00
C TRP A 168 6.82 19.67 -5.20
N ASP A 169 7.59 19.57 -4.10
CA ASP A 169 9.04 19.42 -4.10
C ASP A 169 9.49 18.01 -4.56
N GLY A 170 8.54 17.08 -4.66
CA GLY A 170 8.76 15.73 -5.14
C GLY A 170 9.52 14.82 -4.18
N ARG A 171 9.76 15.25 -2.94
CA ARG A 171 10.57 14.51 -1.96
C ARG A 171 9.71 13.53 -1.16
N SER A 172 10.13 12.28 -1.11
CA SER A 172 9.64 11.30 -0.13
C SER A 172 10.30 11.56 1.23
N ARG A 173 9.61 11.14 2.30
CA ARG A 173 10.19 11.12 3.65
C ARG A 173 11.20 9.96 3.75
N PRO A 174 12.36 10.16 4.40
CA PRO A 174 13.21 9.04 4.82
C PRO A 174 12.44 8.04 5.68
N TYR A 175 12.58 6.76 5.39
CA TYR A 175 11.84 5.70 6.08
C TYR A 175 12.75 4.88 7.00
N PRO A 176 12.25 4.41 8.17
CA PRO A 176 12.92 3.37 8.94
C PRO A 176 12.84 2.02 8.21
N PRO A 177 13.67 1.04 8.61
CA PRO A 177 13.57 -0.32 8.08
C PRO A 177 12.16 -0.90 8.19
N ILE A 178 11.86 -1.87 7.33
CA ILE A 178 10.62 -2.63 7.44
C ILE A 178 10.72 -3.56 8.63
N GLU A 179 9.76 -3.48 9.55
CA GLU A 179 9.73 -4.29 10.76
C GLU A 179 8.32 -4.85 10.99
N ASP A 180 8.25 -6.06 11.54
CA ASP A 180 6.99 -6.63 12.01
C ASP A 180 6.57 -5.98 13.34
N VAL A 181 5.28 -5.71 13.49
CA VAL A 181 4.73 -5.01 14.66
C VAL A 181 3.47 -5.69 15.17
N ASP A 182 3.15 -5.46 16.45
CA ASP A 182 1.88 -5.84 17.06
C ASP A 182 0.97 -4.61 17.22
N LEU A 183 -0.17 -4.59 16.52
CA LEU A 183 -1.13 -3.47 16.56
C LEU A 183 -1.80 -3.30 17.92
N GLU A 184 -1.75 -4.31 18.80
CA GLU A 184 -2.32 -4.22 20.15
C GLU A 184 -1.45 -3.37 21.08
N THR A 185 -0.15 -3.40 20.88
CA THR A 185 0.85 -2.72 21.70
C THR A 185 1.53 -1.55 20.98
N PHE A 186 1.15 -1.28 19.73
CA PHE A 186 1.73 -0.23 18.90
C PHE A 186 1.48 1.18 19.45
N ASP A 187 2.54 1.98 19.59
CA ASP A 187 2.45 3.39 20.00
C ASP A 187 2.06 4.29 18.82
N VAL A 188 0.75 4.35 18.56
CA VAL A 188 0.18 5.19 17.48
C VAL A 188 0.44 6.68 17.70
N ALA A 189 0.55 7.14 18.95
CA ALA A 189 0.79 8.54 19.24
C ALA A 189 2.22 8.95 18.85
N ALA A 190 3.22 8.13 19.21
CA ALA A 190 4.59 8.34 18.78
C ALA A 190 4.73 8.26 17.25
N PHE A 191 4.07 7.30 16.61
CA PHE A 191 4.05 7.19 15.14
C PHE A 191 3.48 8.44 14.46
N LEU A 192 2.33 8.94 14.93
CA LEU A 192 1.73 10.16 14.40
C LEU A 192 2.59 11.40 14.64
N ALA A 193 3.21 11.52 15.82
CA ALA A 193 4.14 12.61 16.12
C ALA A 193 5.36 12.59 15.19
N TRP A 194 5.92 11.41 14.93
CA TRP A 194 7.02 11.23 13.99
C TRP A 194 6.62 11.60 12.55
N LYS A 195 5.42 11.20 12.10
CA LYS A 195 4.91 11.59 10.77
C LYS A 195 4.66 13.10 10.69
N ALA A 196 4.14 13.73 11.74
CA ALA A 196 3.88 15.17 11.74
C ALA A 196 5.14 16.02 11.56
N ALA A 197 6.32 15.51 11.95
CA ALA A 197 7.60 16.20 11.76
C ALA A 197 8.04 16.35 10.28
N GLY A 198 7.34 15.71 9.33
CA GLY A 198 7.57 15.93 7.91
C GLY A 198 8.82 15.26 7.32
N PRO A 199 9.12 15.50 6.03
CA PRO A 199 10.16 14.79 5.27
C PRO A 199 11.60 15.10 5.70
N ASP A 200 11.83 16.16 6.47
CA ASP A 200 13.17 16.52 6.95
C ASP A 200 13.54 15.86 8.29
N ASN A 201 12.66 15.02 8.87
CA ASN A 201 12.96 14.29 10.09
C ASN A 201 13.95 13.14 9.79
N PRO A 202 15.21 13.20 10.28
CA PRO A 202 16.25 12.35 9.73
C PRO A 202 16.18 10.88 10.18
N LYS A 203 15.42 10.51 11.23
CA LYS A 203 15.32 9.11 11.72
C LYS A 203 14.03 8.87 12.52
N ALA A 204 13.46 7.67 12.37
CA ALA A 204 12.94 6.90 13.51
C ALA A 204 14.07 5.97 13.98
#